data_AF-A0A4Q5ZDB3-F1
#
_entry.id   AF-A0A4Q5ZDB3-F1
#
_cell.length_a   1.000
_cell.length_b   1.000
_cell.length_c   1.000
_cell.angle_alpha   90.00
_cell.angle_beta   90.00
_cell.angle_gamma   90.00
#
_symmetry.space_group_name_H-M   'P 1'
#
loop_
_entity.id
_entity.type
_entity.pdbx_description
1 polymer ?
#
loop_
_entity_poly.entity_id
_entity_poly.type
_entity_poly.pdbx_seq_one_letter_code
_entity_poly.pdbx_strand_id
1 'polypeptide(L)'
;MKSVLITAGFIITAYTVLAQQPLSNRWKEVQRLDLSGNPATYTDTFRLAEVSKESISIRRGSFLYKGRIDNDVLTLGDYTFGIIKNDSLEIRLQDEESIHIFAREPKDMSSADARANNPATDLPAVPVTTIDKKLLAGNWEIYKRVSRSGPVSQVDYKTQIKSISFTEQKTGGYYGKVMASSGDGTSLYNIVDTQGSELLAEDKE
;
A
#
# COMPACT_ATOMS: atom_id res chain seq x y z
N MET A 1 30.03 15.48 -76.80
CA MET A 1 30.26 15.56 -75.34
C MET A 1 29.07 14.92 -74.65
N LYS A 2 29.28 13.83 -73.90
CA LYS A 2 28.20 13.10 -73.21
C LYS A 2 28.18 13.54 -71.75
N SER A 3 27.11 14.22 -71.33
CA SER A 3 26.93 14.67 -69.96
C SER A 3 26.36 13.51 -69.13
N VAL A 4 27.09 13.10 -68.10
CA VAL A 4 26.66 12.10 -67.12
C VAL A 4 26.06 12.85 -65.94
N LEU A 5 24.76 12.69 -65.71
CA LEU A 5 24.09 13.14 -64.49
C LEU A 5 24.38 12.12 -63.38
N ILE A 6 25.08 12.55 -62.33
CA ILE A 6 25.24 11.78 -61.09
C ILE A 6 24.18 12.28 -60.12
N THR A 7 23.14 11.48 -59.89
CA THR A 7 22.10 11.78 -58.91
C THR A 7 22.56 11.28 -57.55
N ALA A 8 22.90 12.20 -56.65
CA ALA A 8 23.21 11.89 -55.26
C ALA A 8 21.91 11.56 -54.50
N GLY A 9 21.70 10.28 -54.19
CA GLY A 9 20.61 9.83 -53.33
C GLY A 9 20.92 10.11 -51.87
N PHE A 10 20.18 11.04 -51.26
CA PHE A 10 20.21 11.27 -49.81
C PHE A 10 19.39 10.17 -49.13
N ILE A 11 20.07 9.23 -48.46
CA ILE A 11 19.41 8.26 -47.56
C ILE A 11 19.16 8.99 -46.24
N ILE A 12 17.91 9.41 -46.03
CA ILE A 12 17.47 9.95 -44.74
C ILE A 12 17.22 8.75 -43.82
N THR A 13 18.20 8.42 -42.98
CA THR A 13 18.00 7.50 -41.86
C THR A 13 17.08 8.18 -40.86
N ALA A 14 15.81 7.79 -40.86
CA ALA A 14 14.87 8.16 -39.83
C ALA A 14 15.31 7.51 -38.52
N TYR A 15 15.95 8.28 -37.64
CA TYR A 15 16.15 7.88 -36.25
C TYR A 15 14.77 7.82 -35.59
N THR A 16 14.25 6.61 -35.38
CA THR A 16 13.13 6.41 -34.47
C THR A 16 13.62 6.75 -33.07
N VAL A 17 13.38 8.00 -32.65
CA VAL A 17 13.47 8.37 -31.25
C VAL A 17 12.37 7.59 -30.54
N LEU A 18 12.73 6.46 -29.93
CA LEU A 18 11.87 5.81 -28.94
C LEU A 18 11.74 6.81 -27.79
N ALA A 19 10.66 7.58 -27.82
CA ALA A 19 10.31 8.46 -26.72
C ALA A 19 10.22 7.60 -25.45
N GLN A 20 11.18 7.76 -24.53
CA GLN A 20 11.10 7.17 -23.21
C GLN A 20 9.80 7.64 -22.59
N GLN A 21 8.85 6.71 -22.45
CA GLN A 21 7.62 7.04 -21.76
C GLN A 21 7.99 7.51 -20.36
N PRO A 22 7.51 8.68 -19.91
CA PRO A 22 7.83 9.19 -18.59
C PRO A 22 7.45 8.13 -17.55
N LEU A 23 8.41 7.51 -16.87
CA LEU A 23 8.12 6.41 -15.96
C LEU A 23 7.29 6.91 -14.77
N SER A 24 6.32 6.11 -14.31
CA SER A 24 5.52 6.46 -13.13
C SER A 24 6.38 6.43 -11.85
N ASN A 25 5.98 7.17 -10.81
CA ASN A 25 6.52 6.98 -9.46
C ASN A 25 5.89 5.79 -8.72
N ARG A 26 5.06 5.01 -9.43
CA ARG A 26 4.47 3.75 -8.95
C ARG A 26 5.36 2.58 -9.32
N TRP A 27 5.53 1.67 -8.38
CA TRP A 27 6.26 0.42 -8.56
C TRP A 27 5.34 -0.76 -8.31
N LYS A 28 5.45 -1.80 -9.12
CA LYS A 28 4.68 -3.03 -8.98
C LYS A 28 5.65 -4.20 -8.83
N GLU A 29 5.32 -5.12 -7.93
CA GLU A 29 6.01 -6.40 -7.83
C GLU A 29 5.78 -7.19 -9.13
N VAL A 30 6.87 -7.47 -9.82
CA VAL A 30 6.88 -8.21 -11.09
C VAL A 30 7.34 -9.64 -10.91
N GLN A 31 8.06 -9.92 -9.83
CA GLN A 31 8.60 -11.24 -9.52
C GLN A 31 8.88 -11.37 -8.02
N ARG A 32 8.70 -12.58 -7.49
CA ARG A 32 9.16 -12.98 -6.16
C ARG A 32 10.11 -14.15 -6.32
N LEU A 33 11.24 -14.11 -5.64
CA LEU A 33 12.21 -15.20 -5.58
C LEU A 33 12.28 -15.73 -4.15
N ASP A 34 12.62 -17.01 -3.99
CA ASP A 34 13.11 -17.52 -2.71
C ASP A 34 14.52 -16.97 -2.39
N LEU A 35 15.02 -17.22 -1.17
CA LEU A 35 16.38 -16.80 -0.78
C LEU A 35 17.50 -17.47 -1.60
N SER A 36 17.21 -18.54 -2.33
CA SER A 36 18.15 -19.20 -3.26
C SER A 36 18.12 -18.59 -4.67
N GLY A 37 17.23 -17.63 -4.92
CA GLY A 37 17.06 -16.96 -6.21
C GLY A 37 16.13 -17.66 -7.20
N ASN A 38 15.39 -18.70 -6.78
CA ASN A 38 14.43 -19.38 -7.65
C ASN A 38 13.07 -18.66 -7.61
N PRO A 39 12.30 -18.63 -8.71
CA PRO A 39 10.96 -18.05 -8.71
C PRO A 39 10.04 -18.71 -7.67
N ALA A 40 9.44 -17.88 -6.81
CA ALA A 40 8.44 -18.29 -5.83
C ALA A 40 7.03 -18.00 -6.38
N THR A 41 6.07 -18.88 -6.07
CA THR A 41 4.65 -18.64 -6.41
C THR A 41 4.01 -17.78 -5.34
N TYR A 42 3.20 -16.81 -5.75
CA TYR A 42 2.49 -15.91 -4.84
C TYR A 42 1.10 -15.56 -5.38
N THR A 43 0.15 -15.36 -4.47
CA THR A 43 -1.24 -14.99 -4.79
C THR A 43 -1.52 -13.51 -4.59
N ASP A 44 -0.59 -12.78 -3.99
CA ASP A 44 -0.72 -11.37 -3.63
C ASP A 44 0.37 -10.52 -4.28
N THR A 45 0.02 -9.33 -4.76
CA THR A 45 0.98 -8.45 -5.43
C THR A 45 1.20 -7.20 -4.59
N PHE A 46 2.46 -6.90 -4.28
CA PHE A 46 2.82 -5.65 -3.63
C PHE A 46 2.98 -4.52 -4.64
N ARG A 47 2.66 -3.31 -4.21
CA ARG A 47 2.92 -2.08 -4.95
C ARG A 47 3.61 -1.07 -4.05
N LEU A 48 4.64 -0.38 -4.56
CA LEU A 48 5.31 0.69 -3.83
C LEU A 48 4.88 2.04 -4.37
N ALA A 49 4.72 2.98 -3.46
CA ALA A 49 4.45 4.38 -3.72
C ALA A 49 5.29 5.25 -2.78
N GLU A 50 5.37 6.55 -3.07
CA GLU A 50 6.06 7.54 -2.22
C GLU A 50 7.51 7.17 -1.88
N VAL A 51 8.20 6.47 -2.79
CA VAL A 51 9.57 6.01 -2.59
C VAL A 51 10.51 7.21 -2.47
N SER A 52 11.16 7.33 -1.33
CA SER A 52 12.14 8.37 -1.01
C SER A 52 13.37 7.75 -0.33
N LYS A 53 14.36 8.57 0.04
CA LYS A 53 15.52 8.08 0.82
C LYS A 53 15.18 7.65 2.24
N GLU A 54 14.06 8.14 2.78
CA GLU A 54 13.72 8.01 4.21
C GLU A 54 12.47 7.15 4.44
N SER A 55 11.69 6.89 3.39
CA SER A 55 10.42 6.17 3.52
C SER A 55 9.96 5.55 2.21
N ILE A 56 9.19 4.46 2.35
CA ILE A 56 8.45 3.79 1.27
C ILE A 56 7.06 3.46 1.78
N SER A 57 6.05 3.70 0.95
CA SER A 57 4.68 3.22 1.20
C SER A 57 4.45 1.93 0.40
N ILE A 58 4.06 0.84 1.07
CA ILE A 58 3.74 -0.46 0.46
C ILE A 58 2.25 -0.69 0.51
N ARG A 59 1.64 -1.01 -0.64
CA ARG A 59 0.26 -1.45 -0.74
C ARG A 59 0.21 -2.96 -0.97
N ARG A 60 -0.61 -3.65 -0.17
CA ARG A 60 -0.95 -5.07 -0.31
C ARG A 60 -2.47 -5.20 -0.29
N GLY A 61 -3.07 -5.51 -1.45
CA GLY A 61 -4.53 -5.50 -1.60
C GLY A 61 -5.13 -4.11 -1.34
N SER A 62 -6.01 -4.02 -0.33
CA SER A 62 -6.66 -2.76 0.08
C SER A 62 -5.91 -2.01 1.20
N PHE A 63 -4.83 -2.57 1.72
CA PHE A 63 -4.08 -2.00 2.84
C PHE A 63 -2.86 -1.23 2.35
N LEU A 64 -2.60 -0.09 2.99
CA LEU A 64 -1.43 0.76 2.76
C LEU A 64 -0.61 0.84 4.04
N TYR A 65 0.64 0.40 3.96
CA TYR A 65 1.61 0.41 5.03
C TYR A 65 2.66 1.48 4.72
N LYS A 66 3.06 2.26 5.72
CA LYS A 66 4.12 3.25 5.56
C LYS A 66 5.33 2.82 6.38
N GLY A 67 6.46 2.74 5.70
CA GLY A 67 7.72 2.29 6.28
C GLY A 67 8.76 3.38 6.33
N ARG A 68 9.68 3.26 7.29
CA ARG A 68 10.86 4.11 7.42
C ARG A 68 12.07 3.35 6.89
N ILE A 69 12.90 4.04 6.13
CA ILE A 69 14.21 3.54 5.71
C ILE A 69 15.26 4.07 6.70
N ASP A 70 16.09 3.17 7.19
CA ASP A 70 17.31 3.49 7.90
C ASP A 70 18.46 2.66 7.31
N ASN A 71 19.43 3.35 6.70
CA ASN A 71 20.45 2.76 5.84
C ASN A 71 19.82 1.91 4.71
N ASP A 72 20.05 0.60 4.73
CA ASP A 72 19.53 -0.36 3.75
C ASP A 72 18.42 -1.24 4.35
N VAL A 73 17.76 -0.78 5.41
CA VAL A 73 16.67 -1.50 6.07
C VAL A 73 15.39 -0.69 6.01
N LEU A 74 14.32 -1.32 5.56
CA LEU A 74 12.96 -0.77 5.53
C LEU A 74 12.14 -1.45 6.64
N THR A 75 11.70 -0.67 7.62
CA THR A 75 10.83 -1.14 8.71
C THR A 75 9.39 -0.67 8.47
N LEU A 76 8.45 -1.61 8.50
CA LEU A 76 7.01 -1.43 8.22
C LEU A 76 6.18 -2.12 9.31
N GLY A 77 5.91 -1.42 10.42
CA GLY A 77 5.30 -2.06 11.58
C GLY A 77 6.20 -3.19 12.08
N ASP A 78 5.69 -4.42 12.12
CA ASP A 78 6.43 -5.61 12.53
C ASP A 78 7.24 -6.25 11.39
N TYR A 79 7.07 -5.80 10.14
CA TYR A 79 7.82 -6.32 9.00
C TYR A 79 9.11 -5.54 8.80
N THR A 80 10.19 -6.25 8.49
CA THR A 80 11.48 -5.67 8.15
C THR A 80 11.96 -6.23 6.83
N PHE A 81 12.40 -5.35 5.93
CA PHE A 81 12.98 -5.73 4.64
C PHE A 81 14.39 -5.17 4.50
N GLY A 82 15.32 -5.98 4.02
CA GLY A 82 16.59 -5.51 3.48
C GLY A 82 16.41 -4.93 2.07
N ILE A 83 17.00 -3.77 1.79
CA ILE A 83 17.00 -3.13 0.48
C ILE A 83 18.21 -3.64 -0.28
N ILE A 84 18.05 -4.71 -1.07
CA ILE A 84 19.15 -5.28 -1.86
C ILE A 84 19.51 -4.35 -3.03
N LYS A 85 18.51 -3.68 -3.60
CA LYS A 85 18.70 -2.82 -4.76
C LYS A 85 17.66 -1.72 -4.80
N ASN A 86 18.09 -0.51 -5.15
CA ASN A 86 17.22 0.64 -5.36
C ASN A 86 17.84 1.56 -6.41
N ASP A 87 17.42 1.40 -7.67
CA ASP A 87 17.82 2.28 -8.76
C ASP A 87 16.60 2.85 -9.50
N SER A 88 16.84 3.51 -10.64
CA SER A 88 15.76 4.16 -11.40
C SER A 88 14.80 3.17 -12.08
N LEU A 89 15.19 1.90 -12.26
CA LEU A 89 14.47 0.88 -13.01
C LEU A 89 13.94 -0.25 -12.14
N GLU A 90 14.64 -0.58 -11.05
CA GLU A 90 14.35 -1.75 -10.22
C GLU A 90 14.54 -1.45 -8.73
N ILE A 91 13.60 -1.93 -7.91
CA ILE A 91 13.76 -2.03 -6.45
C ILE A 91 13.71 -3.52 -6.09
N ARG A 92 14.60 -3.96 -5.20
CA ARG A 92 14.59 -5.30 -4.61
C ARG A 92 14.54 -5.18 -3.10
N LEU A 93 13.51 -5.77 -2.51
CA LEU A 93 13.32 -5.87 -1.07
C LEU A 93 13.41 -7.34 -0.67
N GLN A 94 14.11 -7.65 0.41
CA GLN A 94 14.25 -9.00 0.95
C GLN A 94 13.67 -9.08 2.35
N ASP A 95 12.77 -10.03 2.61
CA ASP A 95 12.38 -10.41 3.97
C ASP A 95 13.05 -11.73 4.38
N GLU A 96 12.55 -12.36 5.44
CA GLU A 96 13.09 -13.62 5.97
C GLU A 96 12.88 -14.82 5.03
N GLU A 97 11.98 -14.73 4.05
CA GLU A 97 11.57 -15.85 3.21
C GLU A 97 11.84 -15.62 1.72
N SER A 98 11.80 -14.36 1.27
CA SER A 98 11.67 -14.00 -0.14
C SER A 98 12.43 -12.74 -0.53
N ILE A 99 12.72 -12.65 -1.83
CA ILE A 99 13.20 -11.44 -2.51
C ILE A 99 12.12 -10.95 -3.46
N HIS A 100 11.58 -9.77 -3.19
CA HIS A 100 10.57 -9.08 -3.97
C HIS A 100 11.22 -8.15 -4.99
N ILE A 101 10.92 -8.34 -6.27
CA ILE A 101 11.46 -7.54 -7.37
C ILE A 101 10.36 -6.63 -7.91
N PHE A 102 10.63 -5.34 -7.91
CA PHE A 102 9.71 -4.31 -8.35
C PHE A 102 10.23 -3.58 -9.58
N ALA A 103 9.32 -3.28 -10.51
CA ALA A 103 9.59 -2.44 -11.66
C ALA A 103 8.59 -1.27 -11.71
N ARG A 104 8.98 -0.17 -12.36
CA ARG A 104 8.07 0.96 -12.56
C ARG A 104 6.90 0.59 -13.45
N GLU A 105 5.71 1.00 -13.04
CA GLU A 105 4.53 0.89 -13.90
C GLU A 105 4.61 1.93 -15.03
N PRO A 106 4.10 1.62 -16.23
CA PRO A 106 3.95 2.61 -17.28
C PRO A 106 3.07 3.76 -16.77
N LYS A 107 3.43 4.99 -17.13
CA LYS A 107 2.62 6.17 -16.84
C LYS A 107 1.55 6.26 -17.92
N ASP A 108 0.40 5.65 -17.67
CA ASP A 108 -0.76 5.91 -18.50
C ASP A 108 -1.23 7.35 -18.21
N MET A 109 -1.15 8.22 -19.23
CA MET A 109 -1.57 9.62 -19.14
C MET A 109 -3.08 9.79 -19.34
N SER A 110 -3.85 8.69 -19.45
CA SER A 110 -5.30 8.77 -19.51
C SER A 110 -5.87 9.14 -18.14
N SER A 111 -6.85 10.05 -18.12
CA SER A 111 -7.68 10.40 -16.95
C SER A 111 -8.45 9.21 -16.37
N ALA A 112 -8.39 8.04 -17.02
CA ALA A 112 -8.80 6.77 -16.46
C ALA A 112 -7.90 6.33 -15.30
N ASP A 113 -6.63 6.70 -15.24
CA ASP A 113 -5.77 6.35 -14.10
C ASP A 113 -6.19 7.12 -12.84
N ALA A 114 -6.73 8.35 -12.94
CA ALA A 114 -7.25 9.07 -11.77
C ALA A 114 -8.54 8.44 -11.18
N ARG A 115 -9.33 7.74 -12.01
CA ARG A 115 -10.56 7.03 -11.59
C ARG A 115 -10.35 5.54 -11.32
N ALA A 116 -9.46 4.88 -12.04
CA ALA A 116 -9.03 3.50 -11.82
C ALA A 116 -8.09 3.38 -10.60
N ASN A 117 -7.46 4.48 -10.17
CA ASN A 117 -6.80 4.61 -8.87
C ASN A 117 -7.78 4.95 -7.72
N ASN A 118 -9.08 4.88 -7.98
CA ASN A 118 -10.06 4.78 -6.90
C ASN A 118 -10.91 3.51 -7.02
N PRO A 119 -10.33 2.29 -7.00
CA PRO A 119 -11.13 1.13 -6.71
C PRO A 119 -11.38 1.13 -5.19
N ALA A 120 -12.55 1.62 -4.80
CA ALA A 120 -13.13 1.53 -3.45
C ALA A 120 -12.48 2.37 -2.32
N THR A 121 -12.52 3.71 -2.39
CA THR A 121 -12.81 4.50 -1.16
C THR A 121 -14.30 4.67 -0.92
N ASP A 122 -15.15 4.14 -1.80
CA ASP A 122 -16.52 3.88 -1.43
C ASP A 122 -16.46 2.78 -0.35
N LEU A 123 -16.71 3.20 0.89
CA LEU A 123 -17.08 2.28 1.96
C LEU A 123 -18.13 1.34 1.37
N PRO A 124 -18.00 0.02 1.56
CA PRO A 124 -18.97 -0.91 1.02
C PRO A 124 -20.36 -0.47 1.49
N ALA A 125 -21.31 -0.38 0.55
CA ALA A 125 -22.67 0.11 0.82
C ALA A 125 -23.39 -0.75 1.88
N VAL A 126 -22.87 -1.96 2.10
CA VAL A 126 -23.29 -2.93 3.11
C VAL A 126 -22.07 -3.29 3.97
N PRO A 127 -22.22 -3.50 5.29
CA PRO A 127 -21.14 -3.95 6.15
C PRO A 127 -20.46 -5.21 5.62
N VAL A 128 -19.13 -5.30 5.76
CA VAL A 128 -18.38 -6.49 5.36
C VAL A 128 -18.72 -7.63 6.33
N THR A 129 -19.33 -8.70 5.83
CA THR A 129 -19.85 -9.82 6.66
C THR A 129 -18.77 -10.80 7.11
N THR A 130 -17.58 -10.76 6.50
CA THR A 130 -16.44 -11.60 6.86
C THR A 130 -15.15 -10.79 6.72
N ILE A 131 -14.38 -10.68 7.79
CA ILE A 131 -13.07 -10.02 7.77
C ILE A 131 -12.00 -11.05 8.10
N ASP A 132 -10.92 -11.08 7.31
CA ASP A 132 -9.75 -11.89 7.63
C ASP A 132 -9.06 -11.33 8.89
N LYS A 133 -9.19 -12.06 9.99
CA LYS A 133 -8.63 -11.68 11.30
C LYS A 133 -7.12 -11.51 11.26
N LYS A 134 -6.40 -12.23 10.38
CA LYS A 134 -4.94 -12.07 10.23
C LYS A 134 -4.56 -10.72 9.63
N LEU A 135 -5.37 -10.24 8.69
CA LEU A 135 -5.13 -8.94 8.05
C LEU A 135 -5.49 -7.77 8.98
N LEU A 136 -6.32 -8.00 10.00
CA LEU A 136 -6.67 -7.01 11.03
C LEU A 136 -5.69 -6.94 12.20
N ALA A 137 -4.80 -7.92 12.38
CA ALA A 137 -3.84 -7.93 13.49
C ALA A 137 -2.93 -6.70 13.45
N GLY A 138 -2.88 -5.95 14.55
CA GLY A 138 -2.04 -4.76 14.70
C GLY A 138 -2.74 -3.59 15.37
N ASN A 139 -2.07 -2.44 15.35
CA ASN A 139 -2.59 -1.17 15.85
C ASN A 139 -2.93 -0.27 14.66
N TRP A 140 -4.20 0.12 14.58
CA TRP A 140 -4.76 0.94 13.53
C TRP A 140 -5.03 2.33 14.08
N GLU A 141 -4.53 3.36 13.42
CA GLU A 141 -4.79 4.74 13.79
C GLU A 141 -5.69 5.41 12.76
N ILE A 142 -6.54 6.32 13.22
CA ILE A 142 -7.37 7.10 12.31
C ILE A 142 -6.50 8.07 11.52
N TYR A 143 -6.32 7.77 10.23
CA TYR A 143 -5.58 8.64 9.30
C TYR A 143 -6.31 9.96 9.00
N LYS A 144 -7.60 9.91 8.70
CA LYS A 144 -8.41 11.10 8.36
C LYS A 144 -9.85 10.91 8.79
N ARG A 145 -10.45 11.99 9.30
CA ARG A 145 -11.88 12.05 9.65
C ARG A 145 -12.62 12.91 8.62
N VAL A 146 -13.75 12.41 8.15
CA VAL A 146 -14.65 13.16 7.27
C VAL A 146 -15.98 13.27 8.00
N SER A 147 -16.35 14.49 8.38
CA SER A 147 -17.67 14.74 8.95
C SER A 147 -18.72 14.73 7.83
N ARG A 148 -19.69 13.82 7.92
CA ARG A 148 -20.80 13.75 6.95
C ARG A 148 -21.77 14.92 7.09
N SER A 149 -21.78 15.59 8.24
CA SER A 149 -22.68 16.71 8.58
C SER A 149 -22.02 18.09 8.45
N GLY A 150 -20.84 18.18 7.84
CA GLY A 150 -20.11 19.44 7.67
C GLY A 150 -19.23 19.81 8.88
N PRO A 151 -18.73 21.05 8.95
CA PRO A 151 -17.83 21.49 10.02
C PRO A 151 -18.54 21.42 11.37
N VAL A 152 -17.93 20.72 12.34
CA VAL A 152 -18.46 20.59 13.69
C VAL A 152 -17.84 21.67 14.58
N SER A 153 -18.65 22.42 15.31
CA SER A 153 -18.20 23.54 16.15
C SER A 153 -17.46 23.11 17.42
N GLN A 154 -17.72 21.89 17.90
CA GLN A 154 -17.03 21.27 19.03
C GLN A 154 -16.78 19.79 18.73
N VAL A 155 -15.58 19.33 19.03
CA VAL A 155 -15.18 17.93 18.87
C VAL A 155 -15.19 17.27 20.24
N ASP A 156 -16.02 16.24 20.42
CA ASP A 156 -15.99 15.41 21.62
C ASP A 156 -14.88 14.36 21.52
N TYR A 157 -13.74 14.67 22.12
CA TYR A 157 -12.58 13.77 22.12
C TYR A 157 -12.76 12.53 23.00
N LYS A 158 -13.75 12.53 23.92
CA LYS A 158 -13.98 11.39 24.82
C LYS A 158 -14.62 10.22 24.10
N THR A 159 -15.46 10.47 23.11
CA THR A 159 -16.14 9.43 22.31
C THR A 159 -15.48 9.25 20.95
N GLN A 160 -14.62 10.18 20.53
CA GLN A 160 -13.91 10.09 19.27
C GLN A 160 -12.88 8.97 19.28
N ILE A 161 -13.10 7.96 18.44
CA ILE A 161 -12.15 6.86 18.23
C ILE A 161 -10.82 7.44 17.75
N LYS A 162 -9.70 7.02 18.37
CA LYS A 162 -8.33 7.38 17.99
C LYS A 162 -7.64 6.22 17.28
N SER A 163 -7.76 5.04 17.87
CA SER A 163 -7.11 3.84 17.39
C SER A 163 -7.91 2.59 17.71
N ILE A 164 -7.59 1.52 16.99
CA ILE A 164 -8.10 0.18 17.21
C ILE A 164 -6.88 -0.72 17.38
N SER A 165 -6.81 -1.43 18.49
CA SER A 165 -5.82 -2.48 18.69
C SER A 165 -6.51 -3.82 18.50
N PHE A 166 -5.97 -4.69 17.67
CA PHE A 166 -6.54 -6.00 17.37
C PHE A 166 -5.44 -7.09 17.37
N THR A 167 -5.77 -8.24 17.95
CA THR A 167 -4.94 -9.43 18.02
C THR A 167 -5.69 -10.61 17.41
N GLU A 168 -4.98 -11.49 16.70
CA GLU A 168 -5.59 -12.68 16.08
C GLU A 168 -6.18 -13.63 17.12
N GLN A 169 -5.54 -13.72 18.29
CA GLN A 169 -5.99 -14.54 19.42
C GLN A 169 -6.61 -13.67 20.50
N LYS A 170 -7.64 -14.20 21.17
CA LYS A 170 -8.31 -13.47 22.27
C LYS A 170 -7.38 -13.36 23.47
N THR A 171 -7.21 -12.14 23.98
CA THR A 171 -6.52 -11.87 25.24
C THR A 171 -7.55 -11.40 26.25
N GLY A 172 -7.78 -12.18 27.31
CA GLY A 172 -8.81 -11.86 28.31
C GLY A 172 -10.24 -11.89 27.78
N GLY A 173 -10.53 -12.70 26.75
CA GLY A 173 -11.88 -12.86 26.18
C GLY A 173 -12.18 -11.98 24.97
N TYR A 174 -11.29 -11.03 24.65
CA TYR A 174 -11.49 -10.03 23.59
C TYR A 174 -10.38 -10.14 22.54
N TYR A 175 -10.70 -9.83 21.28
CA TYR A 175 -9.71 -9.70 20.21
C TYR A 175 -8.97 -8.37 20.23
N GLY A 176 -9.39 -7.42 21.07
CA GLY A 176 -8.79 -6.10 21.04
C GLY A 176 -9.68 -5.03 21.65
N LYS A 177 -9.28 -3.77 21.44
CA LYS A 177 -9.91 -2.60 22.03
C LYS A 177 -10.00 -1.46 21.03
N VAL A 178 -11.09 -0.72 21.10
CA VAL A 178 -11.26 0.56 20.42
C VAL A 178 -10.98 1.66 21.44
N MET A 179 -10.07 2.57 21.12
CA MET A 179 -9.54 3.56 22.06
C MET A 179 -10.03 4.97 21.71
N ALA A 180 -10.31 5.76 22.74
CA ALA A 180 -10.70 7.17 22.62
C ALA A 180 -9.52 8.09 22.31
N SER A 181 -9.84 9.30 21.84
CA SER A 181 -8.87 10.37 21.59
C SER A 181 -8.53 11.18 22.83
N SER A 182 -9.29 11.01 23.93
CA SER A 182 -8.86 11.48 25.23
C SER A 182 -7.51 10.84 25.56
N GLY A 183 -6.50 11.66 25.85
CA GLY A 183 -5.12 11.21 26.06
C GLY A 183 -4.89 10.30 27.28
N ASP A 184 -5.96 9.87 27.94
CA ASP A 184 -5.96 8.99 29.11
C ASP A 184 -5.94 7.49 28.75
N GLY A 185 -5.99 7.15 27.45
CA GLY A 185 -6.01 5.76 27.02
C GLY A 185 -7.32 5.05 27.40
N THR A 186 -8.42 5.80 27.48
CA THR A 186 -9.74 5.22 27.73
C THR A 186 -10.14 4.29 26.58
N SER A 187 -10.44 3.04 26.92
CA SER A 187 -11.06 2.07 26.01
C SER A 187 -12.55 2.40 25.90
N LEU A 188 -13.02 2.62 24.67
CA LEU A 188 -14.43 2.84 24.36
C LEU A 188 -15.19 1.52 24.30
N TYR A 189 -14.62 0.53 23.60
CA TYR A 189 -15.28 -0.74 23.33
C TYR A 189 -14.27 -1.88 23.36
N ASN A 190 -14.72 -3.07 23.72
CA ASN A 190 -13.96 -4.31 23.50
C ASN A 190 -14.42 -4.96 22.19
N ILE A 191 -13.48 -5.59 21.48
CA ILE A 191 -13.78 -6.31 20.23
C ILE A 191 -14.05 -7.78 20.58
N VAL A 192 -15.28 -8.24 20.33
CA VAL A 192 -15.73 -9.61 20.61
C VAL A 192 -16.16 -10.34 19.34
N ASP A 193 -16.27 -11.66 19.45
CA ASP A 193 -16.98 -12.50 18.46
C ASP A 193 -18.46 -12.46 18.82
N THR A 194 -19.34 -12.24 17.86
CA THR A 194 -20.76 -12.58 18.06
C THR A 194 -21.02 -14.02 17.64
N GLN A 195 -22.18 -14.58 17.98
CA GLN A 195 -22.58 -15.89 17.46
C GLN A 195 -22.89 -15.76 15.96
N GLY A 196 -21.84 -15.82 15.16
CA GLY A 196 -21.82 -15.53 13.73
C GLY A 196 -20.42 -15.03 13.36
N SER A 197 -20.00 -15.16 12.10
CA SER A 197 -18.66 -14.75 11.62
C SER A 197 -18.40 -13.22 11.64
N GLU A 198 -19.07 -12.50 12.53
CA GLU A 198 -19.10 -11.04 12.65
C GLU A 198 -18.44 -10.58 13.95
N LEU A 199 -17.51 -9.63 13.83
CA LEU A 199 -16.88 -8.93 14.95
C LEU A 199 -17.70 -7.70 15.31
N LEU A 200 -18.08 -7.56 16.58
CA LEU A 200 -18.74 -6.35 17.10
C LEU A 200 -17.88 -5.67 18.16
N ALA A 201 -18.07 -4.35 18.25
CA ALA A 201 -17.58 -3.52 19.35
C ALA A 201 -18.72 -3.38 20.37
N GLU A 202 -18.53 -3.92 21.58
CA GLU A 202 -19.53 -3.86 22.64
C GLU A 202 -19.17 -2.82 23.71
N ASP A 203 -20.21 -2.19 24.27
CA ASP A 203 -20.10 -1.27 25.39
C ASP A 203 -19.44 -1.94 26.60
N LYS A 204 -18.72 -1.14 27.38
CA LYS A 204 -18.10 -1.61 28.61
C LYS A 204 -19.14 -1.51 29.75
N GLU A 205 -19.48 -2.65 30.36
CA GLU A 205 -20.21 -2.68 31.65
C GLU A 205 -19.39 -2.04 32.78
#